data_AF-Q10G80-F1
#
_entry.id   AF-Q10G80-F1
#
_cell.length_a   1.000
_cell.length_b   1.000
_cell.length_c   1.000
_cell.angle_alpha   90.00
_cell.angle_beta   90.00
_cell.angle_gamma   90.00
#
_symmetry.space_group_name_H-M   'P 1'
#
loop_
_entity.id
_entity.type
_entity.pdbx_description
1 polymer ?
#
loop_
_entity_poly.entity_id
_entity_poly.type
_entity_poly.pdbx_seq_one_letter_code
_entity_poly.pdbx_strand_id
1 'polypeptide(L)'
;MEEWSPPSSPSLVVRSPRQTVSLLRNRHPWRESRSPPTSTSTSLAGGPKLSEVYGFVGSITTVIATTVYLVWAYMPERCLRSLGITYYPSRYWALAVPSFVIVATALCMVVYVGFNFLATPPPTSFNTIFDEYSRERTMFDPANANATGEEEEA
;
A
#
# COMPACT_ATOMS: atom_id res chain seq x y z
N MET A 1 -62.95 28.73 17.94
CA MET A 1 -62.00 27.60 18.08
C MET A 1 -61.10 27.69 16.88
N GLU A 2 -60.01 28.45 17.00
CA GLU A 2 -59.03 28.65 15.92
C GLU A 2 -57.86 27.71 16.23
N GLU A 3 -57.75 26.64 15.45
CA GLU A 3 -56.81 25.54 15.65
C GLU A 3 -55.44 25.91 15.07
N TRP A 4 -54.46 26.14 15.95
CA TRP A 4 -53.07 26.41 15.57
C TRP A 4 -52.38 25.13 15.08
N SER A 5 -51.95 25.12 13.81
CA SER A 5 -51.18 24.02 13.21
C SER A 5 -49.70 24.43 13.05
N PRO A 6 -48.72 23.65 13.55
CA PRO A 6 -47.30 23.97 13.38
C PRO A 6 -46.81 23.71 11.94
N PRO A 7 -45.83 24.49 11.43
CA PRO A 7 -45.28 24.27 10.10
C PRO A 7 -44.44 22.98 10.03
N SER A 8 -44.61 22.26 8.93
CA SER A 8 -43.90 21.03 8.57
C SER A 8 -42.39 21.23 8.57
N SER A 9 -41.70 20.43 9.40
CA SER A 9 -40.23 20.39 9.42
C SER A 9 -39.70 19.95 8.05
N PRO A 10 -38.65 20.60 7.49
CA PRO A 10 -37.99 20.08 6.31
C PRO A 10 -37.29 18.77 6.70
N SER A 11 -37.75 17.67 6.11
CA SER A 11 -37.06 16.38 6.23
C SER A 11 -35.66 16.53 5.64
N LEU A 12 -34.66 16.74 6.48
CA LEU A 12 -33.27 16.50 6.13
C LEU A 12 -33.12 15.00 5.93
N VAL A 13 -33.38 14.56 4.69
CA VAL A 13 -33.06 13.22 4.22
C VAL A 13 -31.55 13.10 4.26
N VAL A 14 -31.03 12.62 5.40
CA VAL A 14 -29.65 12.18 5.57
C VAL A 14 -29.47 11.00 4.61
N ARG A 15 -28.93 11.28 3.42
CA ARG A 15 -28.53 10.25 2.48
C ARG A 15 -27.37 9.49 3.11
N SER A 16 -27.67 8.26 3.54
CA SER A 16 -26.71 7.34 4.14
C SER A 16 -25.52 7.10 3.18
N PRO A 17 -24.27 7.17 3.67
CA PRO A 17 -23.06 6.87 2.89
C PRO A 17 -23.03 5.46 2.29
N ARG A 18 -23.90 4.56 2.75
CA ARG A 18 -23.95 3.15 2.30
C ARG A 18 -24.50 2.98 0.87
N GLN A 19 -25.21 3.96 0.33
CA GLN A 19 -25.86 3.81 -0.99
C GLN A 19 -24.90 4.04 -2.17
N THR A 20 -23.78 4.75 -1.96
CA THR A 20 -22.81 5.04 -3.04
C THR A 20 -21.88 3.85 -3.29
N VAL A 21 -21.55 3.08 -2.25
CA VAL A 21 -20.65 1.92 -2.37
C VAL A 21 -21.34 0.71 -2.99
N SER A 22 -22.62 0.47 -2.69
CA SER A 22 -23.38 -0.64 -3.29
C SER A 22 -23.62 -0.44 -4.79
N LEU A 23 -23.85 0.80 -5.22
CA LEU A 23 -23.99 1.12 -6.65
C LEU A 23 -22.67 1.08 -7.42
N LEU A 24 -21.53 1.35 -6.76
CA LEU A 24 -20.21 1.19 -7.39
C LEU A 24 -19.77 -0.29 -7.42
N ARG A 25 -20.11 -1.08 -6.39
CA ARG A 25 -19.83 -2.51 -6.33
C ARG A 25 -20.54 -3.30 -7.45
N ASN A 26 -21.68 -2.80 -7.92
CA ASN A 26 -22.46 -3.48 -8.96
C ASN A 26 -22.11 -3.07 -10.41
N ARG A 27 -21.15 -2.17 -10.63
CA ARG A 27 -20.81 -1.65 -11.98
C ARG A 27 -19.59 -2.25 -12.66
N HIS A 28 -18.97 -3.29 -12.12
CA HIS A 28 -17.77 -3.84 -12.75
C HIS A 28 -17.73 -5.38 -12.90
N PRO A 29 -18.57 -5.96 -13.79
CA PRO A 29 -18.30 -7.29 -14.35
C PRO A 29 -17.35 -7.29 -15.57
N TRP A 30 -16.73 -6.16 -15.95
CA TRP A 30 -16.00 -6.06 -17.23
C TRP A 30 -14.64 -5.38 -17.12
N ARG A 31 -13.63 -6.11 -16.64
CA ARG A 31 -12.21 -5.90 -17.05
C ARG A 31 -11.33 -7.15 -16.83
N GLU A 32 -11.83 -8.33 -17.18
CA GLU A 32 -11.04 -9.59 -17.16
C GLU A 32 -10.57 -9.98 -18.58
N SER A 33 -10.03 -9.03 -19.38
CA SER A 33 -9.61 -9.38 -20.75
C SER A 33 -8.45 -8.56 -21.31
N ARG A 34 -7.53 -8.07 -20.48
CA ARG A 34 -6.25 -7.52 -20.98
C ARG A 34 -5.20 -7.40 -19.90
N SER A 35 -4.75 -8.53 -19.37
CA SER A 35 -3.46 -8.63 -18.68
C SER A 35 -2.33 -8.75 -19.72
N PRO A 36 -1.23 -7.95 -19.62
CA PRO A 36 -0.02 -8.20 -20.39
C PRO A 36 0.71 -9.43 -19.82
N PRO A 37 1.32 -10.29 -20.65
CA PRO A 37 1.92 -11.54 -20.18
C PRO A 37 3.37 -11.31 -19.74
N THR A 38 3.63 -10.97 -18.47
CA THR A 38 4.96 -11.23 -17.84
C THR A 38 4.84 -11.23 -16.32
N SER A 39 4.22 -12.28 -15.79
CA SER A 39 4.51 -12.75 -14.43
C SER A 39 3.88 -14.13 -14.34
N THR A 40 4.73 -15.13 -14.59
CA THR A 40 4.42 -16.56 -14.52
C THR A 40 3.91 -16.89 -13.12
N SER A 41 2.61 -16.77 -12.91
CA SER A 41 1.90 -17.31 -11.75
C SER A 41 1.59 -18.79 -12.01
N THR A 42 2.62 -19.63 -12.06
CA THR A 42 2.45 -21.09 -11.92
C THR A 42 2.30 -21.44 -10.45
N SER A 43 1.12 -21.12 -9.91
CA SER A 43 0.59 -21.80 -8.72
C SER A 43 0.02 -23.14 -9.18
N LEU A 44 0.90 -24.12 -9.40
CA LEU A 44 0.48 -25.52 -9.53
C LEU A 44 0.82 -26.22 -8.22
N ALA A 45 -0.23 -26.71 -7.57
CA ALA A 45 -0.20 -27.44 -6.31
C ALA A 45 0.90 -28.52 -6.31
N GLY A 46 1.83 -28.43 -5.35
CA GLY A 46 2.75 -29.53 -5.01
C GLY A 46 4.20 -29.44 -5.53
N GLY A 47 4.58 -28.40 -6.27
CA GLY A 47 5.98 -28.17 -6.66
C GLY A 47 6.78 -27.37 -5.61
N PRO A 48 8.13 -27.46 -5.60
CA PRO A 48 8.98 -26.57 -4.80
C PRO A 48 8.56 -25.12 -5.01
N LYS A 49 8.46 -24.33 -3.93
CA LYS A 49 8.07 -22.92 -3.99
C LYS A 49 9.04 -22.18 -4.91
N LEU A 50 8.64 -21.97 -6.16
CA LEU A 50 9.49 -21.39 -7.20
C LEU A 50 10.06 -20.03 -6.75
N SER A 51 9.30 -19.28 -5.95
CA SER A 51 9.73 -18.00 -5.37
C SER A 51 11.02 -18.07 -4.55
N GLU A 52 11.24 -19.16 -3.81
CA GLU A 52 12.44 -19.32 -2.96
C GLU A 52 13.68 -19.64 -3.83
N VAL A 53 13.49 -20.48 -4.84
CA VAL A 53 14.56 -20.84 -5.79
C VAL A 53 14.96 -19.64 -6.63
N TYR A 54 14.02 -18.85 -7.14
CA TYR A 54 14.32 -17.61 -7.88
C TYR A 54 15.01 -16.57 -7.00
N GLY A 55 14.61 -16.44 -5.72
CA GLY A 55 15.28 -15.56 -4.77
C GLY A 55 16.73 -15.97 -4.50
N PHE A 56 17.00 -17.27 -4.34
CA PHE A 56 18.34 -17.79 -4.14
C PHE A 56 19.25 -17.57 -5.37
N VAL A 57 18.77 -17.94 -6.55
CA VAL A 57 19.50 -17.74 -7.81
C VAL A 57 19.72 -16.26 -8.08
N GLY A 58 18.70 -15.43 -7.84
CA GLY A 58 18.78 -13.97 -7.96
C GLY A 58 19.80 -13.38 -7.00
N SER A 59 19.85 -13.84 -5.74
CA SER A 59 20.83 -13.39 -4.74
C SER A 59 22.27 -13.68 -5.19
N ILE A 60 22.57 -14.92 -5.59
CA ILE A 60 23.91 -15.28 -6.07
C ILE A 60 24.27 -14.49 -7.33
N THR A 61 23.33 -14.37 -8.27
CA THR A 61 23.54 -13.62 -9.52
C THR A 61 23.82 -12.15 -9.23
N THR A 62 23.10 -11.56 -8.29
CA THR A 62 23.30 -10.16 -7.87
C THR A 62 24.67 -9.97 -7.25
N VAL A 63 25.09 -10.86 -6.34
CA VAL A 63 26.42 -10.78 -5.71
C VAL A 63 27.52 -10.87 -6.77
N ILE A 64 27.45 -11.86 -7.67
CA ILE A 64 28.44 -12.01 -8.75
C ILE A 64 28.46 -10.79 -9.66
N ALA A 65 27.30 -10.32 -10.11
CA ALA A 65 27.18 -9.16 -10.98
C ALA A 65 27.73 -7.89 -10.31
N THR A 66 27.43 -7.67 -9.03
CA THR A 66 27.96 -6.55 -8.23
C THR A 66 29.47 -6.67 -8.08
N THR A 67 30.03 -7.85 -7.80
CA THR A 67 31.48 -8.02 -7.71
C THR A 67 32.17 -7.70 -9.04
N VAL A 68 31.66 -8.23 -10.16
CA VAL A 68 32.20 -7.94 -11.50
C VAL A 68 32.08 -6.45 -11.82
N TYR A 69 30.96 -5.83 -11.46
CA TYR A 69 30.74 -4.39 -11.64
C TYR A 69 31.75 -3.54 -10.84
N LEU A 70 31.99 -3.88 -9.56
CA LEU A 70 32.96 -3.18 -8.73
C LEU A 70 34.38 -3.39 -9.25
N VAL A 71 34.74 -4.61 -9.63
CA VAL A 71 36.04 -4.91 -10.24
C VAL A 71 36.22 -4.06 -11.49
N TRP A 72 35.23 -3.99 -12.39
CA TRP A 72 35.28 -3.11 -13.56
C TRP A 72 35.38 -1.63 -13.19
N ALA A 73 34.61 -1.16 -12.21
CA ALA A 73 34.58 0.24 -11.78
C ALA A 73 35.92 0.72 -11.20
N TYR A 74 36.60 -0.13 -10.42
CA TYR A 74 37.84 0.22 -9.69
C TYR A 74 39.14 -0.23 -10.36
N MET A 75 39.11 -1.21 -11.27
CA MET A 75 40.33 -1.73 -11.92
C MET A 75 40.97 -0.67 -12.83
N PRO A 76 42.29 -0.42 -12.78
CA PRO A 76 42.95 0.61 -13.60
C PRO A 76 42.96 0.27 -15.10
N GLU A 77 42.99 1.30 -15.97
CA GLU A 77 42.96 1.21 -17.45
C GLU A 77 43.96 0.20 -18.02
N ARG A 78 45.13 0.06 -17.37
CA ARG A 78 46.23 -0.81 -17.82
C ARG A 78 45.81 -2.28 -17.80
N CYS A 79 45.07 -2.69 -16.78
CA CYS A 79 44.60 -4.07 -16.63
C CYS A 79 43.46 -4.37 -17.61
N LEU A 80 42.51 -3.44 -17.82
CA LEU A 80 41.45 -3.60 -18.84
C LEU A 80 42.03 -3.74 -20.25
N ARG A 81 43.04 -2.92 -20.57
CA ARG A 81 43.71 -2.97 -21.87
C ARG A 81 44.49 -4.28 -22.06
N SER A 82 45.10 -4.80 -21.01
CA SER A 82 45.76 -6.12 -21.02
C SER A 82 44.77 -7.28 -21.18
N LEU A 83 43.53 -7.13 -20.73
CA LEU A 83 42.43 -8.08 -20.92
C LEU A 83 41.82 -8.00 -22.33
N GLY A 84 42.32 -7.11 -23.20
CA GLY A 84 41.81 -6.92 -24.55
C GLY A 84 40.52 -6.10 -24.65
N ILE A 85 40.07 -5.50 -23.54
CA ILE A 85 38.85 -4.69 -23.50
C ILE A 85 39.22 -3.24 -23.82
N THR A 86 39.19 -2.89 -25.10
CA THR A 86 39.50 -1.54 -25.59
C THR A 86 38.28 -0.63 -25.69
N TYR A 87 37.06 -1.19 -25.69
CA TYR A 87 35.81 -0.43 -25.78
C TYR A 87 34.94 -0.69 -24.54
N TYR A 88 34.86 0.30 -23.65
CA TYR A 88 33.95 0.31 -22.52
C TYR A 88 33.28 1.68 -22.40
N PRO A 89 32.03 1.76 -21.91
CA PRO A 89 31.37 3.04 -21.68
C PRO A 89 32.15 3.89 -20.68
N SER A 90 32.00 5.21 -20.73
CA SER A 90 32.76 6.12 -19.86
C SER A 90 32.66 5.71 -18.38
N ARG A 91 33.76 5.84 -17.64
CA ARG A 91 33.81 5.51 -16.19
C ARG A 91 32.76 6.24 -15.35
N TYR A 92 32.22 7.35 -15.86
CA TYR A 92 31.11 8.08 -15.26
C TYR A 92 29.91 7.17 -14.94
N TRP A 93 29.64 6.16 -15.76
CA TRP A 93 28.56 5.20 -15.53
C TRP A 93 28.75 4.37 -14.24
N ALA A 94 29.98 4.21 -13.76
CA ALA A 94 30.25 3.58 -12.46
C ALA A 94 29.65 4.36 -11.27
N LEU A 95 29.47 5.68 -11.44
CA LEU A 95 28.86 6.55 -10.42
C LEU A 95 27.39 6.86 -10.75
N ALA A 96 27.08 7.02 -12.02
CA ALA A 96 25.72 7.35 -12.46
C ALA A 96 24.72 6.26 -12.07
N VAL A 97 25.04 4.98 -12.27
CA VAL A 97 24.13 3.86 -11.94
C VAL A 97 23.75 3.83 -10.45
N PRO A 98 24.68 3.79 -9.49
CA PRO A 98 24.31 3.78 -8.07
C PRO A 98 23.60 5.06 -7.65
N SER A 99 23.98 6.23 -8.17
CA SER A 99 23.26 7.48 -7.90
C SER A 99 21.82 7.44 -8.38
N PHE A 100 21.57 6.88 -9.57
CA PHE A 100 20.24 6.76 -10.14
C PHE A 100 19.38 5.80 -9.33
N VAL A 101 19.92 4.67 -8.87
CA VAL A 101 19.20 3.72 -8.00
C VAL A 101 18.75 4.39 -6.70
N ILE A 102 19.63 5.18 -6.05
CA ILE A 102 19.29 5.88 -4.81
C ILE A 102 18.18 6.91 -5.06
N VAL A 103 18.35 7.77 -6.08
CA VAL A 103 17.38 8.81 -6.42
C VAL A 103 16.05 8.21 -6.85
N ALA A 104 16.06 7.16 -7.67
CA ALA A 104 14.86 6.45 -8.10
C ALA A 104 14.14 5.81 -6.91
N THR A 105 14.87 5.20 -5.96
CA THR A 105 14.27 4.61 -4.76
C THR A 105 13.61 5.69 -3.88
N ALA A 106 14.29 6.82 -3.67
CA ALA A 106 13.73 7.96 -2.94
C ALA A 106 12.49 8.54 -3.64
N LEU A 107 12.54 8.71 -4.96
CA LEU A 107 11.42 9.17 -5.76
C LEU A 107 10.24 8.21 -5.68
N CYS A 108 10.48 6.90 -5.80
CA CYS A 108 9.46 5.86 -5.64
C CYS A 108 8.79 5.94 -4.27
N MET A 109 9.55 6.18 -3.19
CA MET A 109 8.97 6.35 -1.85
C MET A 109 8.09 7.59 -1.76
N VAL A 110 8.52 8.73 -2.30
CA VAL A 110 7.73 9.96 -2.33
C VAL A 110 6.45 9.77 -3.13
N VAL A 111 6.54 9.17 -4.32
CA VAL A 111 5.39 8.86 -5.17
C VAL A 111 4.45 7.88 -4.48
N TYR A 112 4.98 6.84 -3.84
CA TYR A 112 4.19 5.88 -3.08
C TYR A 112 3.42 6.59 -1.96
N VAL A 113 4.09 7.41 -1.15
CA VAL A 113 3.43 8.17 -0.07
C VAL A 113 2.35 9.11 -0.63
N GLY A 114 2.65 9.85 -1.70
CA GLY A 114 1.67 10.72 -2.36
C GLY A 114 0.47 9.96 -2.91
N PHE A 115 0.70 8.78 -3.50
CA PHE A 115 -0.36 7.92 -4.00
C PHE A 115 -1.21 7.33 -2.86
N ASN A 116 -0.58 6.96 -1.74
CA ASN A 116 -1.30 6.54 -0.53
C ASN A 116 -2.21 7.67 -0.05
N PHE A 117 -1.71 8.91 0.07
CA PHE A 117 -2.54 10.06 0.47
C PHE A 117 -3.70 10.37 -0.47
N LEU A 118 -3.59 10.00 -1.75
CA LEU A 118 -4.67 10.15 -2.71
C LEU A 118 -5.71 9.02 -2.60
N ALA A 119 -5.29 7.84 -2.13
CA ALA A 119 -6.13 6.66 -1.98
C ALA A 119 -6.77 6.54 -0.58
N THR A 120 -6.21 7.16 0.45
CA THR A 120 -6.80 7.20 1.81
C THR A 120 -7.52 8.51 2.10
N PRO A 121 -8.49 8.48 3.04
CA PRO A 121 -9.08 9.69 3.63
C PRO A 121 -7.99 10.63 4.18
N PRO A 122 -8.26 11.94 4.27
CA PRO A 122 -7.29 12.90 4.79
C PRO A 122 -6.82 12.45 6.19
N PRO A 123 -5.53 12.67 6.53
CA PRO A 123 -4.93 12.20 7.78
C PRO A 123 -5.57 12.82 9.03
N THR A 124 -6.39 13.86 8.86
CA THR A 124 -7.17 14.52 9.90
C THR A 124 -8.56 13.89 10.13
N SER A 125 -8.96 12.90 9.34
CA SER A 125 -10.27 12.27 9.50
C SER A 125 -10.25 11.22 10.62
N PHE A 126 -11.21 11.35 11.55
CA PHE A 126 -11.43 10.36 12.62
C PHE A 126 -11.81 8.98 12.09
N ASN A 127 -12.24 8.89 10.83
CA ASN A 127 -12.53 7.65 10.11
C ASN A 127 -11.29 6.77 9.91
N THR A 128 -10.08 7.34 10.04
CA THR A 128 -8.81 6.58 10.05
C THR A 128 -8.54 5.94 11.42
N ILE A 129 -9.11 6.49 12.49
CA ILE A 129 -8.89 6.02 13.88
C ILE A 129 -9.98 5.03 14.31
N PHE A 130 -11.22 5.24 13.84
CA PHE A 130 -12.37 4.42 14.20
C PHE A 130 -12.92 3.69 12.98
N ASP A 131 -12.95 2.36 13.05
CA ASP A 131 -13.63 1.48 12.11
C ASP A 131 -15.02 1.09 12.65
N GLU A 132 -15.86 0.49 11.81
CA GLU A 132 -17.22 0.02 12.11
C GLU A 132 -17.29 -0.98 13.29
N TYR A 133 -16.17 -1.62 13.65
CA TYR A 133 -16.06 -2.50 14.82
C TYR A 133 -15.48 -1.83 16.07
N SER A 134 -15.16 -0.53 16.03
CA SER A 134 -14.60 0.17 17.18
C SER A 134 -15.66 0.35 18.26
N ARG A 135 -15.46 -0.33 19.40
CA ARG A 135 -16.34 -0.21 20.56
C ARG A 135 -15.87 0.96 21.41
N GLU A 136 -16.72 1.99 21.55
CA GLU A 136 -16.48 3.01 22.56
C GLU A 136 -16.50 2.37 23.95
N ARG A 137 -15.53 2.74 24.77
CA ARG A 137 -15.42 2.24 26.14
C ARG A 137 -16.62 2.80 26.90
N THR A 138 -17.63 1.97 27.16
CA THR A 138 -18.79 2.34 27.97
C THR A 138 -18.26 2.78 29.34
N MET A 139 -18.31 4.08 29.60
CA MET A 139 -17.87 4.64 30.87
C MET A 139 -18.81 4.08 31.94
N PHE A 140 -18.25 3.44 32.98
CA PHE A 140 -19.03 2.94 34.11
C PHE A 140 -19.67 4.14 34.77
N ASP A 141 -20.99 4.31 34.59
CA ASP A 141 -21.77 5.33 35.27
C ASP A 141 -22.12 4.80 36.67
N PRO A 142 -21.48 5.31 37.74
CA PRO A 142 -21.79 4.87 39.10
C PRO A 142 -23.23 5.21 39.50
N ALA A 143 -23.92 6.10 38.77
CA ALA A 143 -25.32 6.45 39.00
C ALA A 143 -26.33 5.47 38.37
N ASN A 144 -25.89 4.49 37.58
CA ASN A 144 -26.75 3.39 37.14
C ASN A 144 -26.53 2.11 37.98
N ALA A 145 -25.35 1.97 38.59
CA ALA A 145 -25.02 0.83 39.45
C ALA A 145 -25.77 0.85 40.80
N ASN A 146 -26.16 2.04 41.30
CA ASN A 146 -26.98 2.17 42.49
C ASN A 146 -28.49 1.98 42.21
N ALA A 147 -28.96 2.30 41.00
CA ALA A 147 -30.36 2.09 40.62
C ALA A 147 -30.74 0.61 40.50
N THR A 148 -29.80 -0.26 40.09
CA THR A 148 -30.06 -1.71 39.98
C THR A 148 -30.01 -2.42 41.33
N GLY A 149 -29.39 -1.82 42.36
CA GLY A 149 -29.31 -2.41 43.70
C GLY A 149 -30.56 -2.18 44.56
N GLU A 150 -31.38 -1.18 44.23
CA GLU A 150 -32.61 -0.88 44.99
C GLU A 150 -33.83 -1.67 44.47
N GLU A 151 -33.81 -2.18 43.23
CA GLU A 151 -34.91 -3.01 42.68
C GLU A 151 -34.82 -4.49 43.10
N GLU A 152 -33.68 -4.97 43.63
CA GLU A 152 -33.48 -6.37 44.07
C GLU A 152 -33.80 -6.58 45.57
N GLU A 153 -34.01 -5.50 46.35
CA GLU A 153 -34.34 -5.56 47.79
C GLU A 153 -35.82 -5.23 48.15
N ALA A 154 -36.74 -5.17 47.18
CA ALA A 154 -38.17 -4.90 47.42
C ALA A 154 -39.09 -6.12 47.23
#